data_AF-A0A536XZW5-F1
#
_entry.id   AF-A0A536XZW5-F1
#
_cell.length_a   1.000
_cell.length_b   1.000
_cell.length_c   1.000
_cell.angle_alpha   90.00
_cell.angle_beta   90.00
_cell.angle_gamma   90.00
#
_symmetry.space_group_name_H-M   'P 1'
#
loop_
_entity.id
_entity.type
_entity.pdbx_description
1 polymer ?
#
loop_
_entity_poly.entity_id
_entity_poly.type
_entity_poly.pdbx_seq_one_letter_code
_entity_poly.pdbx_strand_id
1 'polypeptide(L)'
;ENVSRHIERGMTPFQAALKGAREVSFTVLSMSISLIAVFIPILFMGGIVGRLFREFAVTLSAAILVSLVVSLTTTPMMCARLLRPVGERKPGRLFLASERVFRWMLAEYEASLAWALRHSRLMMLILAATVGLNVYLYVKIPKGFFPQQDVGRMIGSIQADQGISFQAMREKLSDFAEIVRSDPAVENVVGFTGGGQRNSGFMFITLRPVRERRASVDQVIARLRPKLLQEPGANLFLVPVQDIRMGGRQANAQYQFTLQADELADLRLWEPRVRQALGQLPEIADVNTDQQDKGLQTTLVIDRATAARLGITTRMIDQTLYNAFGQAQVSTIYSTLNQYHVVMEVAPQYWQGPEALKSIYVLSPTRGQVP
;
A
#
# COMPACT_ATOMS: atom_id res chain seq x y z
N GLU A 1 8.49 -12.13 -43.32
CA GLU A 1 7.56 -12.97 -44.12
C GLU A 1 7.22 -12.37 -45.48
N ASN A 2 6.59 -11.18 -45.58
CA ASN A 2 6.17 -10.62 -46.88
C ASN A 2 7.32 -10.51 -47.91
N VAL A 3 8.53 -10.13 -47.46
CA VAL A 3 9.73 -10.09 -48.31
C VAL A 3 10.19 -11.50 -48.74
N SER A 4 10.16 -12.50 -47.85
CA SER A 4 10.50 -13.91 -48.16
C SER A 4 9.60 -14.46 -49.26
N ARG A 5 8.29 -14.23 -49.15
CA ARG A 5 7.30 -14.63 -50.14
C ARG A 5 7.57 -14.05 -51.53
N HIS A 6 8.12 -12.82 -51.60
CA HIS A 6 8.53 -12.21 -52.87
C HIS A 6 9.84 -12.80 -53.41
N ILE A 7 10.78 -13.16 -52.53
CA ILE A 7 12.02 -13.86 -52.90
C ILE A 7 11.72 -15.27 -53.42
N GLU A 8 10.79 -15.99 -52.78
CA GLU A 8 10.30 -17.31 -53.21
C GLU A 8 9.60 -17.25 -54.57
N ARG A 9 8.97 -16.12 -54.90
CA ARG A 9 8.39 -15.84 -56.24
C ARG A 9 9.44 -15.44 -57.29
N GLY A 10 10.73 -15.51 -56.96
CA GLY A 10 11.84 -15.29 -57.89
C GLY A 10 12.38 -13.85 -57.94
N MET A 11 11.95 -12.95 -57.05
CA MET A 11 12.49 -11.58 -57.00
C MET A 11 13.85 -11.53 -56.30
N THR A 12 14.73 -10.63 -56.76
CA THR A 12 16.00 -10.36 -56.05
C THR A 12 15.73 -9.81 -54.64
N PRO A 13 16.55 -10.15 -53.63
CA PRO A 13 16.31 -9.74 -52.24
C PRO A 13 16.10 -8.23 -52.04
N PHE A 14 16.81 -7.40 -52.79
CA PHE A 14 16.67 -5.94 -52.75
C PHE A 14 15.31 -5.48 -53.29
N GLN A 15 14.88 -5.97 -54.46
CA GLN A 15 13.59 -5.63 -55.05
C GLN A 15 12.42 -6.18 -54.23
N ALA A 16 12.56 -7.40 -53.71
CA ALA A 16 11.60 -8.02 -52.82
C ALA A 16 11.42 -7.21 -51.51
N ALA A 17 12.51 -6.70 -50.94
CA ALA A 17 12.47 -5.86 -49.75
C ALA A 17 11.79 -4.51 -50.01
N LEU A 18 12.11 -3.85 -51.15
CA LEU A 18 11.50 -2.57 -51.52
C LEU A 18 9.99 -2.71 -51.78
N LYS A 19 9.59 -3.74 -52.54
CA LYS A 19 8.18 -4.01 -52.83
C LYS A 19 7.42 -4.43 -51.58
N GLY A 20 8.01 -5.36 -50.80
CA GLY A 20 7.41 -5.84 -49.56
C GLY A 20 7.26 -4.76 -48.50
N ALA A 21 8.20 -3.79 -48.42
CA ALA A 21 8.05 -2.62 -47.57
C ALA A 21 6.88 -1.76 -48.03
N ARG A 22 6.82 -1.35 -49.32
CA ARG A 22 5.75 -0.48 -49.84
C ARG A 22 4.34 -1.02 -49.61
N GLU A 23 4.15 -2.33 -49.74
CA GLU A 23 2.84 -2.97 -49.53
C GLU A 23 2.37 -2.94 -48.07
N VAL A 24 3.29 -3.02 -47.11
CA VAL A 24 2.94 -3.17 -45.69
C VAL A 24 3.13 -1.86 -44.92
N SER A 25 3.93 -0.90 -45.43
CA SER A 25 4.27 0.35 -44.74
C SER A 25 3.04 1.12 -44.24
N PHE A 26 2.02 1.26 -45.09
CA PHE A 26 0.78 1.95 -44.72
C PHE A 26 0.03 1.20 -43.62
N THR A 27 -0.08 -0.13 -43.75
CA THR A 27 -0.77 -0.99 -42.77
C THR A 27 -0.07 -0.98 -41.42
N VAL A 28 1.27 -1.08 -41.39
CA VAL A 28 2.04 -1.00 -40.12
C VAL A 28 1.86 0.36 -39.47
N LEU A 29 1.98 1.45 -40.24
CA LEU A 29 1.79 2.80 -39.73
C LEU A 29 0.39 2.99 -39.12
N SER A 30 -0.65 2.56 -39.83
CA SER A 30 -2.04 2.67 -39.37
C SER A 30 -2.29 1.85 -38.11
N MET A 31 -1.84 0.60 -38.06
CA MET A 31 -1.96 -0.25 -36.87
C MET A 31 -1.20 0.36 -35.67
N SER A 32 0.03 0.84 -35.86
CA SER A 32 0.83 1.44 -34.79
C SER A 32 0.19 2.71 -34.24
N ILE A 33 -0.30 3.62 -35.10
CA ILE A 33 -0.98 4.85 -34.66
C ILE A 33 -2.28 4.51 -33.95
N SER A 34 -3.06 3.56 -34.47
CA SER A 34 -4.30 3.10 -33.80
C SER A 34 -4.02 2.53 -32.42
N LEU A 35 -2.92 1.79 -32.26
CA LEU A 35 -2.52 1.22 -30.97
C LEU A 35 -2.13 2.32 -29.98
N ILE A 36 -1.38 3.34 -30.44
CA ILE A 36 -1.05 4.52 -29.63
C ILE A 36 -2.31 5.29 -29.22
N ALA A 37 -3.28 5.44 -30.14
CA ALA A 37 -4.52 6.15 -29.87
C ALA A 37 -5.35 5.52 -28.73
N VAL A 38 -5.31 4.19 -28.60
CA VAL A 38 -5.98 3.46 -27.49
C VAL A 38 -5.40 3.84 -26.12
N PHE A 39 -4.15 4.30 -26.04
CA PHE A 39 -3.54 4.74 -24.78
C PHE A 39 -3.81 6.20 -24.42
N ILE A 40 -4.32 7.02 -25.35
CA ILE A 40 -4.58 8.45 -25.11
C ILE A 40 -5.52 8.69 -23.91
N PRO A 41 -6.66 7.98 -23.74
CA PRO A 41 -7.54 8.19 -22.60
C PRO A 41 -6.86 7.95 -21.25
N ILE A 42 -5.87 7.04 -21.19
CA ILE A 42 -5.12 6.74 -19.97
C ILE A 42 -4.26 7.93 -19.55
N LEU A 43 -3.73 8.72 -20.48
CA LEU A 43 -2.95 9.92 -20.19
C LEU A 43 -3.77 11.01 -19.51
N PHE A 44 -5.09 11.02 -19.74
CA PHE A 44 -6.04 11.96 -19.13
C PHE A 44 -6.63 11.44 -17.81
N MET A 45 -6.31 10.22 -17.39
CA MET A 45 -6.79 9.69 -16.12
C MET A 45 -6.12 10.44 -14.96
N GLY A 46 -6.93 10.96 -14.03
CA GLY A 46 -6.45 11.67 -12.85
C GLY A 46 -6.01 10.74 -11.70
N GLY A 47 -5.55 11.36 -10.61
CA GLY A 47 -5.24 10.66 -9.36
C GLY A 47 -3.94 9.83 -9.38
N ILE A 48 -3.78 8.98 -8.36
CA ILE A 48 -2.60 8.10 -8.21
C ILE A 48 -2.60 7.03 -9.31
N VAL A 49 -3.78 6.48 -9.62
CA VAL A 49 -3.99 5.48 -10.67
C VAL A 49 -3.48 6.01 -12.01
N GLY A 50 -3.91 7.21 -12.38
CA GLY A 50 -3.50 7.86 -13.62
C GLY A 50 -1.99 8.06 -13.72
N ARG A 51 -1.34 8.47 -12.63
CA ARG A 51 0.12 8.65 -12.61
C ARG A 51 0.89 7.36 -12.92
N LEU A 52 0.50 6.24 -12.31
CA LEU A 52 1.14 4.94 -12.53
C LEU A 52 0.89 4.42 -13.96
N PHE A 53 -0.36 4.48 -14.44
CA PHE A 53 -0.69 4.02 -15.79
C PHE A 53 -0.15 4.95 -16.89
N ARG A 54 0.04 6.23 -16.60
CA ARG A 54 0.64 7.18 -17.55
C ARG A 54 2.07 6.80 -17.89
N GLU A 55 2.87 6.38 -16.92
CA GLU A 55 4.24 5.91 -17.18
C GLU A 55 4.22 4.71 -18.12
N PHE A 56 3.37 3.72 -17.86
CA PHE A 56 3.21 2.56 -18.73
C PHE A 56 2.76 2.95 -20.15
N ALA A 57 1.74 3.80 -20.27
CA ALA A 57 1.20 4.26 -21.55
C ALA A 57 2.26 4.99 -22.38
N VAL A 58 3.05 5.87 -21.76
CA VAL A 58 4.12 6.63 -22.44
C VAL A 58 5.24 5.68 -22.88
N THR A 59 5.71 4.78 -22.02
CA THR A 59 6.77 3.84 -22.36
C THR A 59 6.37 2.92 -23.51
N LEU A 60 5.14 2.37 -23.47
CA LEU A 60 4.66 1.48 -24.52
C LEU A 60 4.44 2.23 -25.84
N SER A 61 3.88 3.44 -25.79
CA SER A 61 3.71 4.28 -26.98
C SER A 61 5.05 4.65 -27.62
N ALA A 62 6.06 5.01 -26.81
CA ALA A 62 7.41 5.27 -27.29
C ALA A 62 8.04 4.00 -27.90
N ALA A 63 7.89 2.84 -27.26
CA ALA A 63 8.39 1.57 -27.78
C ALA A 63 7.73 1.19 -29.12
N ILE A 64 6.42 1.39 -29.26
CA ILE A 64 5.68 1.16 -30.52
C ILE A 64 6.20 2.10 -31.60
N LEU A 65 6.45 3.37 -31.28
CA LEU A 65 6.93 4.37 -32.24
C LEU A 65 8.36 4.06 -32.71
N VAL A 66 9.25 3.66 -31.79
CA VAL A 66 10.59 3.17 -32.13
C VAL A 66 10.50 1.89 -32.97
N SER A 67 9.64 0.93 -32.59
CA SER A 67 9.43 -0.31 -33.34
C SER A 67 8.91 -0.04 -34.75
N LEU A 68 8.02 0.94 -34.93
CA LEU A 68 7.53 1.39 -36.23
C LEU A 68 8.69 1.93 -37.08
N VAL A 69 9.54 2.79 -36.51
CA VAL A 69 10.72 3.32 -37.20
C VAL A 69 11.65 2.19 -37.63
N VAL A 70 11.97 1.25 -36.73
CA VAL A 70 12.82 0.08 -37.01
C VAL A 70 12.20 -0.80 -38.09
N SER A 71 10.88 -1.06 -38.01
CA SER A 71 10.14 -1.88 -38.97
C SER A 71 10.13 -1.30 -40.38
N LEU A 72 10.16 0.03 -40.53
CA LEU A 72 10.13 0.70 -41.84
C LEU A 72 11.54 0.96 -42.39
N THR A 73 12.57 0.95 -41.55
CA THR A 73 13.94 1.31 -41.93
C THR A 73 14.89 0.11 -41.87
N THR A 74 15.21 -0.36 -40.66
CA THR A 74 16.21 -1.39 -40.41
C THR A 74 15.75 -2.76 -40.89
N THR A 75 14.48 -3.12 -40.68
CA THR A 75 13.99 -4.46 -41.06
C THR A 75 14.03 -4.70 -42.58
N PRO A 76 13.54 -3.79 -43.45
CA PRO A 76 13.67 -3.95 -44.89
C PRO A 76 15.13 -3.95 -45.35
N MET A 77 15.99 -3.13 -44.75
CA MET A 77 17.43 -3.09 -45.06
C MET A 77 18.11 -4.41 -44.72
N MET A 78 17.84 -4.97 -43.54
CA MET A 78 18.36 -6.28 -43.14
C MET A 78 17.82 -7.39 -44.05
N CYS A 79 16.53 -7.36 -44.40
CA CYS A 79 15.95 -8.31 -45.34
C CYS A 79 16.63 -8.24 -46.72
N ALA A 80 16.95 -7.05 -47.23
CA ALA A 80 17.63 -6.89 -48.51
C ALA A 80 19.07 -7.43 -48.52
N ARG A 81 19.77 -7.40 -47.38
CA ARG A 81 21.19 -7.81 -47.26
C ARG A 81 21.40 -9.23 -46.76
N LEU A 82 20.53 -9.74 -45.90
CA LEU A 82 20.71 -11.01 -45.20
C LEU A 82 19.91 -12.16 -45.82
N LEU A 83 18.79 -11.88 -46.49
CA LEU A 83 17.99 -12.93 -47.13
C LEU A 83 18.68 -13.40 -48.41
N ARG A 84 18.90 -14.70 -48.49
CA ARG A 84 19.46 -15.35 -49.69
C ARG A 84 18.32 -15.87 -50.57
N PRO A 85 18.46 -15.81 -51.91
CA PRO A 85 17.52 -16.45 -52.83
C PRO A 85 17.40 -17.94 -52.52
N VAL A 86 16.17 -18.46 -52.53
CA VAL A 86 15.89 -19.89 -52.32
C VAL A 86 16.36 -20.65 -53.56
N GLY A 87 17.60 -21.17 -53.52
CA GLY A 87 18.19 -21.90 -54.64
C GLY A 87 19.18 -23.02 -54.29
N GLU A 88 19.70 -23.14 -53.06
CA GLU A 88 20.91 -23.95 -52.84
C GLU A 88 20.89 -24.95 -51.66
N ARG A 89 19.74 -25.26 -51.05
CA ARG A 89 19.69 -26.30 -50.00
C ARG A 89 18.61 -27.34 -50.28
N LYS A 90 19.05 -28.59 -50.54
CA LYS A 90 18.16 -29.75 -50.52
C LYS A 90 17.52 -29.86 -49.14
N PRO A 91 16.18 -29.83 -49.02
CA PRO A 91 15.52 -29.86 -47.72
C PRO A 91 15.82 -31.17 -46.98
N GLY A 92 16.23 -31.07 -45.72
CA GLY A 92 16.43 -32.24 -44.86
C GLY A 92 15.12 -32.97 -44.57
N ARG A 93 15.19 -34.25 -44.14
CA ARG A 93 14.00 -35.06 -43.79
C ARG A 93 13.08 -34.40 -42.76
N LEU A 94 13.65 -33.67 -41.81
CA LEU A 94 12.90 -32.87 -40.83
C LEU A 94 12.10 -31.73 -41.46
N PHE A 95 12.67 -31.03 -42.46
CA PHE A 95 11.97 -29.96 -43.19
C PHE A 95 10.76 -30.51 -43.96
N LEU A 96 10.94 -31.64 -44.65
CA LEU A 96 9.86 -32.29 -45.40
C LEU A 96 8.75 -32.82 -44.48
N ALA A 97 9.11 -33.31 -43.29
CA ALA A 97 8.14 -33.70 -42.26
C ALA A 97 7.37 -32.48 -41.72
N SER A 98 8.06 -31.38 -41.41
CA SER A 98 7.40 -30.14 -40.96
C SER A 98 6.51 -29.54 -42.04
N GLU A 99 6.92 -29.60 -43.30
CA GLU A 99 6.13 -29.11 -44.43
C GLU A 99 4.84 -29.93 -44.61
N ARG A 100 4.92 -31.25 -44.42
CA ARG A 100 3.73 -32.12 -44.45
C ARG A 100 2.74 -31.80 -43.34
N VAL A 101 3.23 -31.57 -42.11
CA VAL A 101 2.39 -31.16 -40.98
C VAL A 101 1.77 -29.78 -41.25
N PHE A 102 2.55 -28.83 -41.77
CA PHE A 102 2.06 -27.48 -42.08
C PHE A 102 0.97 -27.51 -43.16
N ARG A 103 1.15 -28.31 -44.22
CA ARG A 103 0.14 -28.50 -45.25
C ARG A 103 -1.13 -29.16 -44.72
N TRP A 104 -1.01 -30.14 -43.82
CA TRP A 104 -2.18 -30.73 -43.15
C TRP A 104 -2.92 -29.70 -42.30
N MET A 105 -2.20 -28.92 -41.49
CA MET A 105 -2.79 -27.85 -40.68
C MET A 105 -3.49 -26.78 -41.53
N LEU A 106 -2.90 -26.43 -42.68
CA LEU A 106 -3.51 -25.49 -43.63
C LEU A 106 -4.80 -26.06 -44.24
N ALA A 107 -4.80 -27.33 -44.63
CA ALA A 107 -5.99 -27.99 -45.17
C ALA A 107 -7.13 -28.09 -44.14
N GLU A 108 -6.81 -28.42 -42.88
CA GLU A 108 -7.79 -28.41 -41.79
C GLU A 108 -8.30 -26.99 -41.48
N TYR A 109 -7.42 -25.98 -41.54
CA TYR A 109 -7.82 -24.58 -41.41
C TYR A 109 -8.77 -24.16 -42.53
N GLU A 110 -8.48 -24.52 -43.80
CA GLU A 110 -9.39 -24.24 -44.92
C GLU A 110 -10.74 -24.95 -44.75
N ALA A 111 -10.75 -26.22 -44.36
CA ALA A 111 -11.97 -26.99 -44.14
C ALA A 111 -12.81 -26.40 -43.01
N SER A 112 -12.19 -26.08 -41.88
CA SER A 112 -12.87 -25.47 -40.72
C SER A 112 -13.36 -24.05 -41.01
N LEU A 113 -12.60 -23.25 -41.76
CA LEU A 113 -13.02 -21.91 -42.20
C LEU A 113 -14.21 -21.98 -43.16
N ALA A 114 -14.16 -22.89 -44.15
CA ALA A 114 -15.28 -23.10 -45.08
C ALA A 114 -16.55 -23.54 -44.34
N TRP A 115 -16.41 -24.41 -43.34
CA TRP A 115 -17.51 -24.82 -42.48
C TRP A 115 -18.08 -23.66 -41.64
N ALA A 116 -17.20 -22.82 -41.05
CA ALA A 116 -17.60 -21.67 -40.25
C ALA A 116 -18.35 -20.61 -41.09
N LEU A 117 -17.85 -20.33 -42.30
CA LEU A 117 -18.50 -19.39 -43.24
C LEU A 117 -19.87 -19.91 -43.70
N ARG A 118 -20.02 -21.23 -43.90
CA ARG A 118 -21.30 -21.85 -44.25
C ARG A 118 -22.32 -21.78 -43.11
N HIS A 119 -21.87 -21.78 -41.86
CA HIS A 119 -22.73 -21.69 -40.67
C HIS A 119 -22.64 -20.31 -39.99
N SER A 120 -22.74 -19.24 -40.78
CA SER A 120 -22.60 -17.85 -40.29
C SER A 120 -23.53 -17.50 -39.12
N ARG A 121 -24.78 -18.00 -39.12
CA ARG A 121 -25.74 -17.79 -38.00
C ARG A 121 -25.26 -18.44 -36.71
N LEU A 122 -24.68 -19.64 -36.78
CA LEU A 122 -24.10 -20.32 -35.63
C LEU A 122 -22.88 -19.54 -35.11
N MET A 123 -22.02 -19.05 -36.01
CA MET A 123 -20.88 -18.21 -35.64
C MET A 123 -21.31 -16.91 -34.96
N MET A 124 -22.39 -16.27 -35.42
CA MET A 124 -22.97 -15.10 -34.77
C MET A 124 -23.54 -15.40 -33.38
N LEU A 125 -24.18 -16.56 -33.19
CA LEU A 125 -24.64 -17.01 -31.87
C LEU A 125 -23.46 -17.29 -30.93
N ILE A 126 -22.40 -17.94 -31.42
CA ILE A 126 -21.18 -18.18 -30.65
C ILE A 126 -20.52 -16.85 -30.27
N LEU A 127 -20.45 -15.88 -31.18
CA LEU A 127 -19.94 -14.54 -30.90
C LEU A 127 -20.79 -13.87 -29.81
N ALA A 128 -22.11 -13.88 -29.94
CA ALA A 128 -23.01 -13.29 -28.95
C ALA A 128 -22.86 -13.97 -27.58
N ALA A 129 -22.76 -15.30 -27.55
CA ALA A 129 -22.51 -16.07 -26.33
C ALA A 129 -21.15 -15.74 -25.71
N THR A 130 -20.11 -15.57 -26.52
CA THR A 130 -18.76 -15.20 -26.06
C THR A 130 -18.74 -13.78 -25.48
N VAL A 131 -19.41 -12.82 -26.13
CA VAL A 131 -19.58 -11.46 -25.62
C VAL A 131 -20.38 -11.47 -24.31
N GLY A 132 -21.49 -12.20 -24.26
CA GLY A 132 -22.30 -12.35 -23.04
C GLY A 132 -21.51 -12.99 -21.89
N LEU A 133 -20.72 -14.02 -22.18
CA LEU A 133 -19.83 -14.66 -21.20
C LEU A 133 -18.75 -13.69 -20.71
N ASN A 134 -18.18 -12.86 -21.59
CA ASN A 134 -17.20 -11.86 -21.21
C ASN A 134 -17.80 -10.81 -20.26
N VAL A 135 -19.02 -10.32 -20.55
CA VAL A 135 -19.75 -9.41 -19.66
C VAL A 135 -20.05 -10.07 -18.31
N TYR A 136 -20.51 -11.33 -18.32
CA TYR A 136 -20.75 -12.09 -17.09
C TYR A 136 -19.49 -12.23 -16.24
N LEU A 137 -18.36 -12.61 -16.85
CA LEU A 137 -17.07 -12.73 -16.16
C LEU A 137 -16.59 -11.37 -15.65
N TYR A 138 -16.74 -10.30 -16.41
CA TYR A 138 -16.37 -8.95 -16.00
C TYR A 138 -17.13 -8.48 -14.74
N VAL A 139 -18.41 -8.85 -14.63
CA VAL A 139 -19.22 -8.56 -13.43
C VAL A 139 -18.78 -9.44 -12.26
N LYS A 140 -18.56 -10.74 -12.49
CA LYS A 140 -18.27 -11.72 -11.45
C LYS A 140 -16.85 -11.64 -10.88
N ILE A 141 -15.86 -11.22 -11.69
CA ILE A 141 -14.47 -11.13 -11.24
C ILE A 141 -14.35 -10.04 -10.17
N PRO A 142 -13.82 -10.38 -8.97
CA PRO A 142 -13.62 -9.42 -7.91
C PRO A 142 -12.61 -8.36 -8.35
N LYS A 143 -12.97 -7.09 -8.12
CA LYS A 143 -12.16 -5.95 -8.53
C LYS A 143 -11.26 -5.57 -7.37
N GLY A 144 -9.96 -5.76 -7.55
CA GLY A 144 -8.93 -5.27 -6.65
C GLY A 144 -8.22 -4.07 -7.27
N PHE A 145 -7.57 -3.27 -6.44
CA PHE A 145 -6.79 -2.13 -6.92
C PHE A 145 -5.34 -2.55 -7.25
N PHE A 146 -4.55 -2.88 -6.22
CA PHE A 146 -3.26 -3.55 -6.37
C PHE A 146 -3.28 -4.86 -5.59
N PRO A 147 -2.69 -5.94 -6.13
CA PRO A 147 -2.49 -7.15 -5.35
C PRO A 147 -1.58 -6.84 -4.17
N GLN A 148 -1.90 -7.41 -3.01
CA GLN A 148 -1.01 -7.31 -1.88
C GLN A 148 0.27 -8.09 -2.21
N GLN A 149 1.40 -7.42 -2.10
CA GLN A 149 2.69 -8.05 -2.33
C GLN A 149 3.35 -8.34 -1.00
N ASP A 150 3.95 -9.52 -0.93
CA ASP A 150 4.75 -9.89 0.22
C ASP A 150 6.18 -9.37 0.06
N VAL A 151 6.42 -8.18 0.61
CA VAL A 151 7.74 -7.52 0.64
C VAL A 151 8.64 -7.99 1.80
N GLY A 152 8.24 -9.03 2.53
CA GLY A 152 8.98 -9.53 3.70
C GLY A 152 8.96 -8.59 4.90
N ARG A 153 8.02 -7.64 4.96
CA ARG A 153 7.89 -6.69 6.06
C ARG A 153 6.43 -6.51 6.46
N MET A 154 6.20 -6.41 7.76
CA MET A 154 4.91 -6.03 8.33
C MET A 154 5.12 -4.99 9.42
N ILE A 155 4.09 -4.17 9.65
CA ILE A 155 4.08 -3.20 10.74
C ILE A 155 3.00 -3.57 11.74
N GLY A 156 3.32 -3.37 13.00
CA GLY A 156 2.43 -3.52 14.13
C GLY A 156 2.13 -2.16 14.75
N SER A 157 0.90 -1.96 15.17
CA SER A 157 0.51 -0.82 15.99
C SER A 157 -0.10 -1.34 17.28
N ILE A 158 0.54 -1.01 18.41
CA ILE A 158 0.07 -1.34 19.74
C ILE A 158 -0.84 -0.21 20.21
N GLN A 159 -2.03 -0.56 20.65
CA GLN A 159 -2.95 0.34 21.33
C GLN A 159 -3.31 -0.24 22.68
N ALA A 160 -2.85 0.43 23.73
CA ALA A 160 -3.11 0.07 25.11
C ALA A 160 -4.23 0.91 25.71
N ASP A 161 -4.68 0.50 26.90
CA ASP A 161 -5.67 1.25 27.67
C ASP A 161 -5.26 2.72 27.85
N GLN A 162 -6.23 3.63 27.76
CA GLN A 162 -5.97 5.08 27.76
C GLN A 162 -5.34 5.60 29.06
N GLY A 163 -5.44 4.83 30.15
CA GLY A 163 -4.83 5.13 31.45
C GLY A 163 -3.47 4.48 31.69
N ILE A 164 -2.89 3.76 30.72
CA ILE A 164 -1.63 3.05 30.91
C ILE A 164 -0.47 4.03 31.16
N SER A 165 0.42 3.68 32.09
CA SER A 165 1.66 4.43 32.30
C SER A 165 2.69 4.10 31.22
N PHE A 166 3.68 4.97 31.01
CA PHE A 166 4.76 4.70 30.07
C PHE A 166 5.55 3.43 30.44
N GLN A 167 5.75 3.19 31.75
CA GLN A 167 6.45 2.02 32.26
C GLN A 167 5.69 0.73 31.94
N ALA A 168 4.37 0.70 32.20
CA ALA A 168 3.53 -0.44 31.86
C ALA A 168 3.43 -0.63 30.34
N MET A 169 3.38 0.47 29.57
CA MET A 169 3.39 0.40 28.11
C MET A 169 4.70 -0.19 27.56
N ARG A 170 5.84 0.14 28.17
CA ARG A 170 7.14 -0.45 27.82
C ARG A 170 7.19 -1.95 28.08
N GLU A 171 6.62 -2.41 29.19
CA GLU A 171 6.48 -3.84 29.50
C GLU A 171 5.61 -4.52 28.45
N LYS A 172 4.42 -3.97 28.14
CA LYS A 172 3.56 -4.50 27.07
C LYS A 172 4.22 -4.55 25.71
N LEU A 173 4.99 -3.52 25.35
CA LEU A 173 5.75 -3.53 24.11
C LEU A 173 6.78 -4.66 24.08
N SER A 174 7.47 -4.92 25.19
CA SER A 174 8.41 -6.03 25.32
C SER A 174 7.72 -7.38 25.19
N ASP A 175 6.58 -7.57 25.85
CA ASP A 175 5.78 -8.80 25.80
C ASP A 175 5.34 -9.09 24.35
N PHE A 176 4.78 -8.08 23.66
CA PHE A 176 4.40 -8.21 22.25
C PHE A 176 5.59 -8.50 21.34
N ALA A 177 6.72 -7.84 21.57
CA ALA A 177 7.94 -8.07 20.79
C ALA A 177 8.43 -9.52 20.94
N GLU A 178 8.34 -10.08 22.15
CA GLU A 178 8.71 -11.47 22.42
C GLU A 178 7.75 -12.45 21.76
N ILE A 179 6.43 -12.23 21.86
CA ILE A 179 5.42 -13.05 21.19
C ILE A 179 5.64 -13.07 19.68
N VAL A 180 5.86 -11.91 19.06
CA VAL A 180 6.10 -11.81 17.61
C VAL A 180 7.42 -12.49 17.25
N ARG A 181 8.49 -12.28 18.02
CA ARG A 181 9.81 -12.90 17.80
C ARG A 181 9.79 -14.42 17.95
N SER A 182 8.86 -14.97 18.74
CA SER A 182 8.72 -16.43 18.91
C SER A 182 8.31 -17.16 17.62
N ASP A 183 7.84 -16.43 16.61
CA ASP A 183 7.43 -16.99 15.34
C ASP A 183 8.64 -17.27 14.43
N PRO A 184 8.80 -18.49 13.88
CA PRO A 184 9.97 -18.84 13.08
C PRO A 184 10.09 -18.07 11.76
N ALA A 185 9.01 -17.46 11.27
CA ALA A 185 9.02 -16.64 10.06
C ALA A 185 9.56 -15.23 10.30
N VAL A 186 9.69 -14.80 11.56
CA VAL A 186 10.20 -13.48 11.93
C VAL A 186 11.72 -13.52 12.04
N GLU A 187 12.36 -12.52 11.44
CA GLU A 187 13.82 -12.34 11.49
C GLU A 187 14.21 -11.30 12.54
N ASN A 188 13.55 -10.13 12.52
CA ASN A 188 13.83 -9.05 13.45
C ASN A 188 12.56 -8.27 13.82
N VAL A 189 12.52 -7.76 15.04
CA VAL A 189 11.42 -6.94 15.58
C VAL A 189 12.02 -5.70 16.23
N VAL A 190 11.57 -4.53 15.79
CA VAL A 190 11.96 -3.24 16.38
C VAL A 190 10.70 -2.53 16.85
N GLY A 191 10.58 -2.30 18.15
CA GLY A 191 9.45 -1.60 18.76
C GLY A 191 9.81 -0.20 19.23
N PHE A 192 8.89 0.74 19.06
CA PHE A 192 8.96 2.12 19.51
C PHE A 192 7.70 2.45 20.32
N THR A 193 7.87 3.14 21.45
CA THR A 193 6.77 3.70 22.24
C THR A 193 7.15 5.09 22.74
N GLY A 194 6.16 5.97 22.92
CA GLY A 194 6.36 7.39 23.24
C GLY A 194 6.33 8.31 22.02
N GLY A 195 6.69 9.59 22.20
CA GLY A 195 6.75 10.58 21.10
C GLY A 195 5.44 11.33 20.80
N GLY A 196 4.38 11.14 21.60
CA GLY A 196 3.17 11.95 21.52
C GLY A 196 2.00 11.36 22.30
N GLN A 197 1.64 10.10 22.02
CA GLN A 197 0.64 9.34 22.77
C GLN A 197 1.35 8.35 23.71
N ARG A 198 0.93 8.30 24.98
CA ARG A 198 1.54 7.44 26.01
C ARG A 198 1.04 5.99 25.95
N ASN A 199 -0.14 5.78 25.38
CA ASN A 199 -0.81 4.48 25.28
C ASN A 199 -0.71 3.84 23.89
N SER A 200 0.21 4.31 23.04
CA SER A 200 0.43 3.74 21.73
C SER A 200 1.90 3.38 21.49
N GLY A 201 2.11 2.41 20.62
CA GLY A 201 3.43 1.98 20.20
C GLY A 201 3.41 1.47 18.76
N PHE A 202 4.55 1.48 18.12
CA PHE A 202 4.73 0.98 16.76
C PHE A 202 5.80 -0.10 16.73
N MET A 203 5.57 -1.14 15.95
CA MET A 203 6.51 -2.23 15.74
C MET A 203 6.81 -2.36 14.26
N PHE A 204 8.09 -2.38 13.90
CA PHE A 204 8.56 -2.76 12.58
C PHE A 204 9.06 -4.19 12.64
N ILE A 205 8.49 -5.05 11.80
CA ILE A 205 8.76 -6.48 11.84
C ILE A 205 9.27 -6.90 10.46
N THR A 206 10.51 -7.38 10.44
CA THR A 206 11.14 -7.95 9.25
C THR A 206 10.97 -9.45 9.30
N LEU A 207 10.44 -10.00 8.21
CA LEU A 207 10.26 -11.43 8.02
C LEU A 207 11.42 -12.00 7.23
N ARG A 208 11.70 -13.27 7.45
CA ARG A 208 12.64 -14.03 6.63
C ARG A 208 12.20 -14.02 5.16
N PRO A 209 13.15 -14.16 4.21
CA PRO A 209 12.83 -14.27 2.79
C PRO A 209 11.74 -15.32 2.52
N VAL A 210 10.83 -15.02 1.59
CA VAL A 210 9.66 -15.88 1.27
C VAL A 210 10.06 -17.34 0.99
N ARG A 211 11.23 -17.55 0.37
CA ARG A 211 11.78 -18.88 0.05
C ARG A 211 12.08 -19.74 1.29
N GLU A 212 12.42 -19.11 2.42
CA GLU A 212 12.80 -19.80 3.65
C GLU A 212 11.59 -20.08 4.55
N ARG A 213 10.66 -19.12 4.69
CA ARG A 213 9.54 -19.25 5.62
C ARG A 213 8.35 -20.07 5.11
N ARG A 214 8.23 -20.28 3.79
CA ARG A 214 7.13 -21.02 3.12
C ARG A 214 5.70 -20.55 3.49
N ALA A 215 5.55 -19.40 4.13
CA ALA A 215 4.27 -18.83 4.57
C ALA A 215 4.20 -17.34 4.15
N SER A 216 3.05 -16.88 3.65
CA SER A 216 2.86 -15.46 3.32
C SER A 216 2.73 -14.59 4.57
N VAL A 217 2.91 -13.26 4.43
CA VAL A 217 2.72 -12.32 5.55
C VAL A 217 1.34 -12.49 6.18
N ASP A 218 0.29 -12.63 5.38
CA ASP A 218 -1.08 -12.82 5.87
C ASP A 218 -1.24 -14.08 6.72
N GLN A 219 -0.56 -15.17 6.36
CA GLN A 219 -0.55 -16.41 7.13
C GLN A 219 0.19 -16.25 8.45
N VAL A 220 1.30 -15.49 8.46
CA VAL A 220 2.04 -15.17 9.69
C VAL A 220 1.18 -14.30 10.62
N ILE A 221 0.51 -13.28 10.08
CA ILE A 221 -0.42 -12.42 10.84
C ILE A 221 -1.56 -13.27 11.43
N ALA A 222 -2.20 -14.12 10.61
CA ALA A 222 -3.29 -14.98 11.07
C ALA A 222 -2.86 -15.95 12.18
N ARG A 223 -1.62 -16.44 12.15
CA ARG A 223 -1.04 -17.31 13.19
C ARG A 223 -0.68 -16.56 14.47
N LEU A 224 -0.21 -15.32 14.35
CA LEU A 224 0.14 -14.47 15.50
C LEU A 224 -1.10 -13.91 16.21
N ARG A 225 -2.17 -13.58 15.47
CA ARG A 225 -3.41 -12.99 15.99
C ARG A 225 -3.93 -13.66 17.27
N PRO A 226 -4.16 -14.99 17.35
CA PRO A 226 -4.68 -15.62 18.57
C PRO A 226 -3.71 -15.58 19.76
N LYS A 227 -2.40 -15.48 19.53
CA LYS A 227 -1.40 -15.33 20.59
C LYS A 227 -1.38 -13.90 21.14
N LEU A 228 -1.50 -12.92 20.25
CA LEU A 228 -1.51 -11.50 20.59
C LEU A 228 -2.77 -11.08 21.36
N LEU A 229 -3.91 -11.73 21.10
CA LEU A 229 -5.16 -11.50 21.83
C LEU A 229 -5.13 -11.96 23.30
N GLN A 230 -4.09 -12.69 23.73
CA GLN A 230 -3.98 -13.16 25.12
C GLN A 230 -3.42 -12.09 26.06
N GLU A 231 -2.83 -11.01 25.52
CA GLU A 231 -2.28 -9.92 26.33
C GLU A 231 -3.39 -8.97 26.83
N PRO A 232 -3.66 -8.92 28.15
CA PRO A 232 -4.70 -8.03 28.67
C PRO A 232 -4.23 -6.57 28.68
N GLY A 233 -5.17 -5.64 28.44
CA GLY A 233 -4.95 -4.20 28.54
C GLY A 233 -4.22 -3.56 27.36
N ALA A 234 -3.92 -4.33 26.30
CA ALA A 234 -3.39 -3.81 25.05
C ALA A 234 -3.70 -4.72 23.86
N ASN A 235 -3.86 -4.13 22.68
CA ASN A 235 -4.07 -4.84 21.43
C ASN A 235 -2.97 -4.49 20.42
N LEU A 236 -2.40 -5.51 19.77
CA LEU A 236 -1.47 -5.33 18.65
C LEU A 236 -2.17 -5.60 17.32
N PHE A 237 -2.28 -4.57 16.48
CA PHE A 237 -2.79 -4.66 15.12
C PHE A 237 -1.64 -4.82 14.14
N LEU A 238 -1.58 -5.94 13.42
CA LEU A 238 -0.56 -6.21 12.41
C LEU A 238 -1.12 -6.00 11.00
N VAL A 239 -0.39 -5.27 10.16
CA VAL A 239 -0.71 -5.10 8.73
C VAL A 239 0.52 -5.28 7.84
N PRO A 240 0.38 -5.91 6.65
CA PRO A 240 1.47 -6.03 5.70
C PRO A 240 1.87 -4.64 5.17
N VAL A 241 3.18 -4.40 5.03
CA VAL A 241 3.66 -3.18 4.37
C VAL A 241 3.39 -3.28 2.88
N GLN A 242 2.77 -2.24 2.29
CA GLN A 242 2.55 -2.14 0.86
C GLN A 242 3.47 -1.04 0.29
N ASP A 243 4.17 -1.33 -0.81
CA ASP A 243 5.06 -0.37 -1.49
C ASP A 243 4.29 0.85 -2.01
N ILE A 244 3.02 0.65 -2.36
CA ILE A 244 2.10 1.72 -2.76
C ILE A 244 1.01 1.83 -1.70
N ARG A 245 1.22 2.75 -0.75
CA ARG A 245 0.18 3.12 0.22
C ARG A 245 -0.65 4.26 -0.34
N MET A 246 -1.97 4.04 -0.45
CA MET A 246 -2.91 5.08 -0.83
C MET A 246 -3.68 5.57 0.41
N GLY A 247 -3.71 6.87 0.62
CA GLY A 247 -4.33 7.52 1.78
C GLY A 247 -3.30 8.33 2.59
N GLY A 248 -3.72 9.49 3.08
CA GLY A 248 -2.84 10.42 3.80
C GLY A 248 -2.73 10.17 5.31
N ARG A 249 -3.54 9.25 5.85
CA ARG A 249 -3.64 9.03 7.29
C ARG A 249 -3.06 7.67 7.68
N GLN A 250 -2.20 7.67 8.70
CA GLN A 250 -1.74 6.46 9.35
C GLN A 250 -2.87 5.90 10.21
N ALA A 251 -3.28 4.66 9.93
CA ALA A 251 -4.29 3.95 10.69
C ALA A 251 -3.85 2.51 10.94
N ASN A 252 -4.45 1.89 11.94
CA ASN A 252 -4.21 0.50 12.34
C ASN A 252 -5.06 -0.48 11.51
N ALA A 253 -5.30 -0.16 10.25
CA ALA A 253 -6.18 -0.91 9.36
C ALA A 253 -5.79 -0.70 7.89
N GLN A 254 -6.12 -1.69 7.06
CA GLN A 254 -5.93 -1.63 5.61
C GLN A 254 -6.94 -0.71 4.93
N TYR A 255 -8.18 -0.74 5.42
CA TYR A 255 -9.28 0.09 4.94
C TYR A 255 -9.61 1.13 6.00
N GLN A 256 -9.99 2.33 5.56
CA GLN A 256 -10.33 3.44 6.44
C GLN A 256 -11.73 3.93 6.10
N PHE A 257 -12.53 4.12 7.14
CA PHE A 257 -13.86 4.68 7.03
C PHE A 257 -13.97 5.88 7.97
N THR A 258 -14.29 7.05 7.42
CA THR A 258 -14.40 8.29 8.19
C THR A 258 -15.87 8.61 8.42
N LEU A 259 -16.30 8.59 9.67
CA LEU A 259 -17.61 9.09 10.07
C LEU A 259 -17.54 10.61 10.26
N GLN A 260 -18.50 11.32 9.69
CA GLN A 260 -18.64 12.77 9.80
C GLN A 260 -20.05 13.08 10.31
N ALA A 261 -20.15 14.04 11.22
CA ALA A 261 -21.41 14.61 11.69
C ALA A 261 -21.19 16.08 12.02
N ASP A 262 -22.29 16.84 12.08
CA ASP A 262 -22.26 18.27 12.44
C ASP A 262 -22.00 18.46 13.94
N GLU A 263 -22.44 17.51 14.78
CA GLU A 263 -22.26 17.53 16.23
C GLU A 263 -21.44 16.34 16.76
N LEU A 264 -20.58 16.59 17.75
CA LEU A 264 -19.79 15.53 18.40
C LEU A 264 -20.67 14.54 19.17
N ALA A 265 -21.84 14.97 19.66
CA ALA A 265 -22.79 14.11 20.36
C ALA A 265 -23.30 12.99 19.45
N ASP A 266 -23.58 13.31 18.19
CA ASP A 266 -24.03 12.33 17.20
C ASP A 266 -22.94 11.31 16.88
N LEU A 267 -21.68 11.76 16.74
CA LEU A 267 -20.55 10.84 16.54
C LEU A 267 -20.40 9.88 17.72
N ARG A 268 -20.50 10.36 18.96
CA ARG A 268 -20.42 9.52 20.17
C ARG A 268 -21.56 8.50 20.27
N LEU A 269 -22.73 8.82 19.71
CA LEU A 269 -23.89 7.91 19.68
C LEU A 269 -23.77 6.86 18.56
N TRP A 270 -23.34 7.26 17.37
CA TRP A 270 -23.38 6.43 16.17
C TRP A 270 -22.11 5.64 15.91
N GLU A 271 -20.92 6.14 16.27
CA GLU A 271 -19.65 5.42 16.08
C GLU A 271 -19.71 4.01 16.69
N PRO A 272 -20.14 3.81 17.96
CA PRO A 272 -20.12 2.48 18.55
C PRO A 272 -21.08 1.52 17.87
N ARG A 273 -22.23 2.02 17.39
CA ARG A 273 -23.26 1.24 16.69
C ARG A 273 -22.76 0.80 15.31
N VAL A 274 -22.15 1.72 14.57
CA VAL A 274 -21.56 1.42 13.25
C VAL A 274 -20.42 0.41 13.41
N ARG A 275 -19.52 0.62 14.38
CA ARG A 275 -18.42 -0.30 14.66
C ARG A 275 -18.92 -1.70 15.04
N GLN A 276 -19.95 -1.79 15.88
CA GLN A 276 -20.55 -3.07 16.26
C GLN A 276 -21.20 -3.78 15.05
N ALA A 277 -21.91 -3.05 14.21
CA ALA A 277 -22.51 -3.61 12.99
C ALA A 277 -21.44 -4.11 12.01
N LEU A 278 -20.36 -3.34 11.81
CA LEU A 278 -19.22 -3.76 10.98
C LEU A 278 -18.49 -4.98 11.55
N GLY A 279 -18.37 -5.07 12.88
CA GLY A 279 -17.73 -6.20 13.55
C GLY A 279 -18.52 -7.52 13.46
N GLN A 280 -19.80 -7.49 13.06
CA GLN A 280 -20.60 -8.70 12.83
C GLN A 280 -20.47 -9.24 11.40
N LEU A 281 -19.86 -8.49 10.49
CA LEU A 281 -19.68 -8.91 9.10
C LEU A 281 -18.52 -9.91 9.01
N PRO A 282 -18.73 -11.13 8.49
CA PRO A 282 -17.66 -12.12 8.34
C PRO A 282 -16.59 -11.71 7.33
N GLU A 283 -16.88 -10.75 6.44
CA GLU A 283 -15.96 -10.22 5.45
C GLU A 283 -14.90 -9.25 6.04
N ILE A 284 -15.10 -8.76 7.27
CA ILE A 284 -14.24 -7.75 7.90
C ILE A 284 -13.68 -8.30 9.20
N ALA A 285 -12.39 -8.09 9.44
CA ALA A 285 -11.72 -8.45 10.68
C ALA A 285 -11.09 -7.21 11.33
N ASP A 286 -10.87 -7.29 12.65
CA ASP A 286 -10.11 -6.30 13.43
C ASP A 286 -10.64 -4.85 13.30
N VAL A 287 -11.98 -4.68 13.33
CA VAL A 287 -12.62 -3.36 13.28
C VAL A 287 -12.23 -2.55 14.53
N ASN A 288 -11.52 -1.44 14.31
CA ASN A 288 -11.03 -0.55 15.36
C ASN A 288 -11.50 0.88 15.17
N THR A 289 -11.20 1.71 16.17
CA THR A 289 -11.53 3.13 16.21
C THR A 289 -10.33 3.92 16.69
N ASP A 290 -10.17 5.11 16.12
CA ASP A 290 -9.19 6.10 16.52
C ASP A 290 -9.70 7.00 17.65
N GLN A 291 -10.99 6.91 18.01
CA GLN A 291 -11.59 7.65 19.11
C GLN A 291 -11.07 7.15 20.46
N GLN A 292 -10.57 8.09 21.27
CA GLN A 292 -10.08 7.85 22.62
C GLN A 292 -10.71 8.84 23.61
N ASP A 293 -11.80 8.44 24.27
CA ASP A 293 -12.61 9.29 25.15
C ASP A 293 -12.78 8.75 26.58
N LYS A 294 -12.01 7.72 26.95
CA LYS A 294 -12.05 7.07 28.26
C LYS A 294 -10.81 7.34 29.12
N GLY A 295 -10.00 8.33 28.71
CA GLY A 295 -8.86 8.79 29.48
C GLY A 295 -9.31 9.41 30.80
N LEU A 296 -8.59 9.09 31.88
CA LEU A 296 -8.79 9.74 33.16
C LEU A 296 -8.10 11.11 33.14
N GLN A 297 -8.82 12.15 33.53
CA GLN A 297 -8.29 13.50 33.69
C GLN A 297 -8.63 14.06 35.07
N THR A 298 -7.73 14.85 35.63
CA THR A 298 -7.97 15.62 36.86
C THR A 298 -8.10 17.09 36.48
N THR A 299 -9.24 17.71 36.77
CA THR A 299 -9.49 19.12 36.49
C THR A 299 -9.35 19.94 37.76
N LEU A 300 -8.51 20.98 37.72
CA LEU A 300 -8.35 21.92 38.82
C LEU A 300 -9.34 23.09 38.67
N VAL A 301 -10.18 23.31 39.68
CA VAL A 301 -11.05 24.48 39.76
C VAL A 301 -10.45 25.47 40.75
N ILE A 302 -9.94 26.59 40.23
CA ILE A 302 -9.27 27.62 41.04
C ILE A 302 -10.31 28.59 41.61
N ASP A 303 -10.38 28.70 42.93
CA ASP A 303 -11.09 29.80 43.59
C ASP A 303 -10.28 31.09 43.48
N ARG A 304 -10.58 31.87 42.44
CA ARG A 304 -9.90 33.12 42.12
C ARG A 304 -10.09 34.18 43.22
N ALA A 305 -11.23 34.18 43.91
CA ALA A 305 -11.50 35.17 44.96
C ALA A 305 -10.63 34.91 46.19
N THR A 306 -10.49 33.65 46.58
CA THR A 306 -9.61 33.26 47.69
C THR A 306 -8.13 33.44 47.33
N ALA A 307 -7.71 33.05 46.12
CA ALA A 307 -6.33 33.26 45.65
C ALA A 307 -5.92 34.75 45.68
N ALA A 308 -6.81 35.65 45.21
CA ALA A 308 -6.56 37.09 45.23
C ALA A 308 -6.38 37.65 46.65
N ARG A 309 -7.19 37.21 47.62
CA ARG A 309 -7.04 37.61 49.04
C ARG A 309 -5.70 37.18 49.65
N LEU A 310 -5.11 36.09 49.15
CA LEU A 310 -3.81 35.59 49.57
C LEU A 310 -2.64 36.17 48.76
N GLY A 311 -2.90 37.11 47.85
CA GLY A 311 -1.89 37.69 46.98
C GLY A 311 -1.34 36.73 45.93
N ILE A 312 -2.06 35.64 45.64
CA ILE A 312 -1.64 34.61 44.68
C ILE A 312 -2.32 34.88 43.35
N THR A 313 -1.52 35.01 42.29
CA THR A 313 -2.03 35.15 40.92
C THR A 313 -2.22 33.77 40.28
N THR A 314 -3.14 33.66 39.32
CA THR A 314 -3.33 32.41 38.55
C THR A 314 -2.06 31.98 37.83
N ARG A 315 -1.27 32.94 37.31
CA ARG A 315 0.04 32.67 36.69
C ARG A 315 1.01 31.96 37.64
N MET A 316 1.00 32.31 38.92
CA MET A 316 1.88 31.66 39.91
C MET A 316 1.45 30.22 40.17
N ILE A 317 0.14 29.98 40.27
CA ILE A 317 -0.41 28.62 40.38
C ILE A 317 -0.02 27.81 39.13
N ASP A 318 -0.26 28.35 37.94
CA ASP A 318 0.06 27.69 36.67
C ASP A 318 1.56 27.38 36.55
N GLN A 319 2.44 28.33 36.92
CA GLN A 319 3.88 28.14 36.84
C GLN A 319 4.39 27.11 37.87
N THR A 320 3.85 27.11 39.10
CA THR A 320 4.19 26.09 40.11
C THR A 320 3.76 24.70 39.63
N LEU A 321 2.55 24.56 39.08
CA LEU A 321 2.06 23.28 38.55
C LEU A 321 2.84 22.84 37.31
N TYR A 322 3.19 23.77 36.42
CA TYR A 322 3.99 23.47 35.24
C TYR A 322 5.42 23.04 35.61
N ASN A 323 6.04 23.70 36.58
CA ASN A 323 7.35 23.30 37.11
C ASN A 323 7.31 21.93 37.79
N ALA A 324 6.16 21.56 38.37
CA ALA A 324 5.99 20.29 39.05
C ALA A 324 5.72 19.13 38.07
N PHE A 325 4.80 19.31 37.12
CA PHE A 325 4.24 18.22 36.29
C PHE A 325 4.44 18.39 34.77
N GLY A 326 4.84 19.59 34.32
CA GLY A 326 4.92 19.96 32.90
C GLY A 326 6.29 19.73 32.26
N GLN A 327 7.25 19.11 32.97
CA GLN A 327 8.63 18.94 32.50
C GLN A 327 9.27 20.28 32.12
N ALA A 328 9.26 21.23 33.05
CA ALA A 328 9.76 22.57 32.81
C ALA A 328 11.28 22.57 32.58
N GLN A 329 11.70 22.97 31.38
CA GLN A 329 13.10 23.21 31.08
C GLN A 329 13.55 24.54 31.70
N VAL A 330 14.40 24.48 32.72
CA VAL A 330 14.83 25.67 33.47
C VAL A 330 16.19 26.22 33.03
N SER A 331 17.05 25.37 32.49
CA SER A 331 18.36 25.79 32.00
C SER A 331 18.92 24.79 30.99
N THR A 332 20.03 25.15 30.36
CA THR A 332 20.80 24.28 29.48
C THR A 332 22.24 24.27 29.96
N ILE A 333 22.78 23.08 30.20
CA ILE A 333 24.19 22.86 30.51
C ILE A 333 24.94 22.61 29.20
N TYR A 334 25.95 23.43 28.93
CA TYR A 334 26.78 23.31 27.73
C TYR A 334 28.00 22.45 28.02
N SER A 335 28.19 21.41 27.21
CA SER A 335 29.41 20.60 27.16
C SER A 335 30.15 20.86 25.84
N THR A 336 31.38 20.38 25.70
CA THR A 336 32.24 20.64 24.54
C THR A 336 31.65 20.15 23.21
N LEU A 337 30.85 19.07 23.24
CA LEU A 337 30.23 18.47 22.05
C LEU A 337 28.70 18.48 22.06
N ASN A 338 28.07 18.66 23.23
CA ASN A 338 26.63 18.49 23.42
C ASN A 338 26.05 19.58 24.32
N GLN A 339 24.74 19.80 24.23
CA GLN A 339 23.97 20.65 25.14
C GLN A 339 22.92 19.78 25.84
N TYR A 340 22.80 19.93 27.16
CA TYR A 340 21.88 19.14 27.98
C TYR A 340 20.84 20.04 28.62
N HIS A 341 19.57 19.75 28.42
CA HIS A 341 18.48 20.49 29.05
C HIS A 341 18.27 20.01 30.48
N VAL A 342 18.20 20.95 31.42
CA VAL A 342 17.83 20.68 32.81
C VAL A 342 16.33 20.81 32.92
N VAL A 343 15.67 19.69 33.16
CA VAL A 343 14.22 19.59 33.30
C VAL A 343 13.88 19.42 34.78
N MET A 344 13.05 20.30 35.31
CA MET A 344 12.48 20.14 36.65
C MET A 344 11.21 19.30 36.58
N GLU A 345 11.11 18.35 37.50
CA GLU A 345 9.93 17.55 37.77
C GLU A 345 9.87 17.22 39.27
N VAL A 346 8.68 16.94 39.79
CA VAL A 346 8.55 16.41 41.15
C VAL A 346 9.10 14.99 41.23
N ALA A 347 9.61 14.61 42.40
CA ALA A 347 10.11 13.26 42.62
C ALA A 347 9.02 12.20 42.35
N PRO A 348 9.36 10.98 41.90
CA PRO A 348 8.39 9.99 41.44
C PRO A 348 7.34 9.52 42.46
N GLN A 349 7.51 9.85 43.73
CA GLN A 349 6.54 9.60 44.79
C GLN A 349 5.39 10.63 44.84
N TYR A 350 5.58 11.83 44.26
CA TYR A 350 4.64 12.96 44.30
C TYR A 350 3.91 13.22 42.97
N TRP A 351 4.02 12.33 41.98
CA TRP A 351 3.28 12.45 40.71
C TRP A 351 2.29 11.31 40.44
N GLN A 352 2.12 10.38 41.39
CA GLN A 352 1.36 9.14 41.15
C GLN A 352 -0.15 9.35 41.18
N GLY A 353 -0.64 10.42 41.80
CA GLY A 353 -2.07 10.68 41.88
C GLY A 353 -2.44 12.10 42.31
N PRO A 354 -3.74 12.44 42.24
CA PRO A 354 -4.24 13.80 42.51
C PRO A 354 -3.98 14.27 43.94
N GLU A 355 -3.83 13.35 44.89
CA GLU A 355 -3.53 13.64 46.29
C GLU A 355 -2.23 14.44 46.47
N ALA A 356 -1.28 14.28 45.55
CA ALA A 356 -0.03 15.04 45.59
C ALA A 356 -0.22 16.55 45.41
N LEU A 357 -1.34 16.99 44.81
CA LEU A 357 -1.68 18.42 44.71
C LEU A 357 -1.82 19.06 46.10
N LYS A 358 -2.20 18.29 47.13
CA LYS A 358 -2.29 18.78 48.53
C LYS A 358 -0.92 19.08 49.15
N SER A 359 0.16 18.59 48.55
CA SER A 359 1.54 18.78 49.00
C SER A 359 2.28 19.84 48.20
N ILE A 360 1.63 20.49 47.23
CA ILE A 360 2.20 21.56 46.43
C ILE A 360 1.87 22.90 47.09
N TYR A 361 2.91 23.65 47.45
CA TYR A 361 2.75 24.97 48.05
C TYR A 361 3.11 26.05 47.03
N VAL A 362 2.24 27.05 46.91
CA VAL A 362 2.50 28.26 46.13
C VAL A 362 3.08 29.32 47.06
N LEU A 363 4.20 29.92 46.66
CA LEU A 363 4.84 31.01 47.41
C LEU A 363 4.08 32.32 47.19
N SER A 364 3.34 32.78 48.20
CA SER A 364 2.73 34.11 48.24
C SER A 364 3.76 35.18 48.64
N PRO A 365 3.84 36.32 47.93
CA PRO A 365 4.73 37.42 48.30
C PRO A 365 4.39 38.05 49.66
N THR A 366 3.15 37.90 50.13
CA THR A 366 2.64 38.56 51.33
C THR A 366 2.49 37.63 52.54
N ARG A 367 2.39 36.31 52.33
CA ARG A 367 2.09 35.34 53.41
C ARG A 367 2.96 34.08 53.42
N GLY A 368 4.00 33.98 52.59
CA GLY A 368 4.86 32.80 52.55
C GLY A 368 4.22 31.63 51.80
N GLN A 369 4.43 30.40 52.25
CA GLN A 369 3.92 29.20 51.55
C GLN A 369 2.43 28.98 51.83
N VAL A 370 1.64 28.84 50.76
CA VAL A 370 0.21 28.54 50.82
C VAL A 370 -0.04 27.20 50.10
N PRO A 371 -0.64 26.19 50.75
CA PRO A 371 -0.96 24.91 50.13
C PRO A 371 -2.02 25.02 49.03
#